data_AF-A0A0C2FF20-F1
#
_entry.id   AF-A0A0C2FF20-F1
#
_cell.length_a   1.000
_cell.length_b   1.000
_cell.length_c   1.000
_cell.angle_alpha   90.00
_cell.angle_beta   90.00
_cell.angle_gamma   90.00
#
_symmetry.space_group_name_H-M   'P 1'
#
loop_
_entity.id
_entity.type
_entity.pdbx_description
1 polymer ?
#
loop_
_entity_poly.entity_id
_entity_poly.type
_entity_poly.pdbx_seq_one_letter_code
_entity_poly.pdbx_strand_id
1 'polypeptide(L)'
;TDITMHELYLQVRRDVIEERIQPRRDAAYELAALALQAEFGNRPPPVIHDYFDNQHYLPQRYCTSDDPKHLQSVLSEMHGHYAGTKPLEAEHKFIQICQRHRDFGAHLHRVFRNKPTGNHGAAPFDPDTGAALWIAIMPRGIGVYEEQGSVRELLAEHLWQDTQTLQFDRKKFVIIAVE
;
A
#
# COMPACT_ATOMS: atom_id res chain seq x y z
N THR A 1 -8.55 -11.04 19.36
CA THR A 1 -7.67 -10.82 20.53
C THR A 1 -6.64 -9.77 20.17
N ASP A 2 -6.05 -9.08 21.14
CA ASP A 2 -5.07 -8.01 20.89
C ASP A 2 -3.88 -8.49 20.05
N ILE A 3 -3.46 -9.74 20.23
CA ILE A 3 -2.40 -10.39 19.43
C ILE A 3 -2.75 -10.42 17.93
N THR A 4 -3.99 -10.78 17.58
CA THR A 4 -4.42 -10.82 16.17
C THR A 4 -4.44 -9.43 15.53
N MET A 5 -4.77 -8.40 16.31
CA MET A 5 -4.78 -7.01 15.83
C MET A 5 -3.37 -6.48 15.62
N HIS A 6 -2.45 -6.80 16.54
CA HIS A 6 -1.04 -6.44 16.39
C HIS A 6 -0.41 -7.07 15.13
N GLU A 7 -0.64 -8.36 14.89
CA GLU A 7 -0.14 -9.02 13.69
C GLU A 7 -0.72 -8.43 12.39
N LEU A 8 -2.01 -8.06 12.41
CA LEU A 8 -2.64 -7.36 11.30
C LEU A 8 -2.02 -5.97 11.09
N TYR A 9 -1.76 -5.22 12.16
CA TYR A 9 -1.06 -3.94 12.09
C TYR A 9 0.32 -4.09 11.44
N LEU A 10 1.12 -5.06 11.89
CA LEU A 10 2.44 -5.30 11.32
C LEU A 10 2.38 -5.68 9.85
N GLN A 11 1.42 -6.52 9.45
CA GLN A 11 1.22 -6.88 8.05
C GLN A 11 0.86 -5.65 7.21
N VAL A 12 -0.12 -4.87 7.65
CA VAL A 12 -0.61 -3.72 6.89
C VAL A 12 0.44 -2.59 6.84
N ARG A 13 1.24 -2.41 7.90
CA ARG A 13 2.39 -1.50 7.88
C ARG A 13 3.40 -1.91 6.81
N ARG A 14 3.73 -3.20 6.71
CA ARG A 14 4.58 -3.71 5.61
C ARG A 14 3.94 -3.46 4.25
N ASP A 15 2.64 -3.69 4.11
CA ASP A 15 1.93 -3.45 2.85
C ASP A 15 1.97 -1.97 2.42
N VAL A 16 2.00 -1.01 3.36
CA VAL A 16 2.22 0.40 3.05
C VAL A 16 3.66 0.66 2.61
N ILE A 17 4.66 0.20 3.37
CA ILE A 17 6.09 0.43 3.07
C ILE A 17 6.51 -0.20 1.74
N GLU A 18 6.03 -1.42 1.46
CA GLU A 18 6.27 -2.15 0.20
C GLU A 18 5.36 -1.67 -0.95
N GLU A 19 4.61 -0.58 -0.75
CA GLU A 19 3.72 0.02 -1.74
C GLU A 19 2.69 -0.96 -2.32
N ARG A 20 2.22 -1.94 -1.54
CA ARG A 20 1.03 -2.75 -1.88
C ARG A 20 -0.25 -1.98 -1.63
N ILE A 21 -0.29 -1.21 -0.55
CA ILE A 21 -1.28 -0.15 -0.32
C ILE A 21 -0.61 1.17 -0.67
N GLN A 22 -1.21 1.96 -1.56
CA GLN A 22 -0.65 3.24 -1.99
C GLN A 22 -1.45 4.43 -1.45
N PRO A 23 -1.28 4.81 -0.16
CA PRO A 23 -1.97 5.96 0.39
C PRO A 23 -1.51 7.25 -0.28
N ARG A 24 -2.37 8.28 -0.27
CA ARG A 24 -1.96 9.64 -0.62
C ARG A 24 -1.01 10.19 0.44
N ARG A 25 -0.27 11.26 0.11
CA ARG A 25 0.79 11.80 0.98
C ARG A 25 0.31 12.14 2.39
N ASP A 26 -0.83 12.81 2.50
CA ASP A 26 -1.47 13.17 3.77
C ASP A 26 -1.76 11.93 4.63
N ALA A 27 -2.41 10.91 4.04
CA ALA A 27 -2.68 9.66 4.74
C ALA A 27 -1.38 8.89 5.09
N ALA A 28 -0.37 8.91 4.22
CA ALA A 28 0.93 8.27 4.48
C ALA A 28 1.63 8.90 5.70
N TYR A 29 1.58 10.23 5.85
CA TYR A 29 2.21 10.93 6.96
C TYR A 29 1.42 10.70 8.26
N GLU A 30 0.09 10.62 8.18
CA GLU A 30 -0.75 10.24 9.31
C GLU A 30 -0.44 8.81 9.79
N LEU A 31 -0.33 7.86 8.86
CA LEU A 31 0.06 6.48 9.14
C LEU A 31 1.45 6.40 9.78
N ALA A 32 2.43 7.16 9.27
CA ALA A 32 3.76 7.24 9.85
C ALA A 32 3.71 7.75 11.31
N ALA A 33 2.96 8.81 11.59
CA ALA A 33 2.79 9.36 12.94
C ALA A 33 2.12 8.36 13.91
N LEU A 34 1.09 7.64 13.44
CA LEU A 34 0.44 6.59 14.22
C LEU A 34 1.38 5.41 14.49
N ALA A 35 2.22 5.03 13.53
CA ALA A 35 3.21 3.98 13.72
C ALA A 35 4.32 4.39 14.70
N LEU A 36 4.76 5.65 14.66
CA LEU A 36 5.66 6.21 15.68
C LEU A 36 5.03 6.17 17.07
N GLN A 37 3.75 6.55 17.20
CA GLN A 37 3.01 6.49 18.46
C GLN A 37 2.85 5.06 18.98
N ALA A 38 2.61 4.09 18.08
CA ALA A 38 2.52 2.68 18.43
C ALA A 38 3.86 2.13 18.95
N GLU A 39 4.97 2.53 18.35
CA GLU A 39 6.31 2.02 18.66
C GLU A 39 6.97 2.70 19.86
N PHE A 40 6.85 4.03 19.97
CA PHE A 40 7.55 4.84 20.97
C PHE A 40 6.65 5.40 22.07
N GLY A 41 5.32 5.26 21.96
CA GLY A 41 4.39 5.98 22.83
C GLY A 41 4.41 7.47 22.51
N ASN A 42 4.42 8.35 23.53
CA ASN A 42 4.45 9.78 23.28
C ASN A 42 5.78 10.22 22.65
N ARG A 43 5.69 11.18 21.72
CA ARG A 43 6.83 11.86 21.15
C ARG A 43 7.86 12.30 22.21
N PRO A 44 9.15 12.01 22.01
CA PRO A 44 10.23 12.55 22.83
C PRO A 44 10.24 14.09 22.87
N PRO A 45 10.93 14.71 23.84
CA PRO A 45 11.10 16.15 23.88
C PRO A 45 11.65 16.71 22.55
N PRO A 46 11.22 17.91 22.10
CA PRO A 46 11.59 18.46 20.79
C PRO A 46 13.09 18.54 20.46
N VAL A 47 13.96 18.51 21.48
CA VAL A 47 15.42 18.48 21.30
C VAL A 47 15.93 17.17 20.70
N ILE A 48 15.19 16.06 20.90
CA ILE A 48 15.51 14.73 20.37
C ILE A 48 14.75 14.56 19.04
N HIS A 49 15.49 14.43 17.95
CA HIS A 49 14.93 14.39 16.59
C HIS A 49 15.40 13.18 15.77
N ASP A 50 16.39 12.43 16.25
CA ASP A 50 17.03 11.29 15.61
C ASP A 50 16.50 9.92 16.09
N TYR A 51 15.34 9.89 16.75
CA TYR A 51 14.76 8.67 17.32
C TYR A 51 14.08 7.75 16.28
N PHE A 52 14.04 8.15 15.01
CA PHE A 52 13.48 7.37 13.91
C PHE A 52 14.10 7.75 12.56
N ASP A 53 14.02 6.84 11.58
CA ASP A 53 14.38 7.07 10.18
C ASP A 53 13.13 7.13 9.32
N ASN A 54 12.99 8.15 8.47
CA ASN A 54 11.86 8.33 7.56
C ASN A 54 11.57 7.07 6.72
N GLN A 55 12.60 6.34 6.27
CA GLN A 55 12.44 5.16 5.40
C GLN A 55 11.76 3.97 6.09
N HIS A 56 11.73 3.95 7.43
CA HIS A 56 11.03 2.90 8.18
C HIS A 56 9.53 3.18 8.38
N TYR A 57 9.08 4.39 8.07
CA TYR A 57 7.71 4.83 8.31
C TYR A 57 7.01 5.35 7.05
N LEU A 58 7.77 5.65 5.98
CA LEU A 58 7.23 6.10 4.71
C LEU A 58 7.71 5.25 3.53
N PRO A 59 6.83 5.03 2.52
CA PRO A 59 7.25 4.54 1.21
C PRO A 59 8.37 5.38 0.59
N GLN A 60 9.27 4.71 -0.13
CA GLN A 60 10.44 5.34 -0.75
C GLN A 60 10.09 6.56 -1.60
N ARG A 61 8.96 6.53 -2.33
CA ARG A 61 8.51 7.65 -3.19
C ARG A 61 8.33 8.98 -2.44
N TYR A 62 8.01 8.94 -1.15
CA TYR A 62 7.86 10.14 -0.31
C TYR A 62 9.19 10.57 0.31
N CYS A 63 10.10 9.64 0.56
CA CYS A 63 11.44 9.95 1.05
C CYS A 63 12.31 10.62 -0.02
N THR A 64 12.07 10.33 -1.31
CA THR A 64 12.84 10.91 -2.41
C THR A 64 12.39 12.31 -2.84
N SER A 65 11.17 12.73 -2.48
CA SER A 65 10.59 13.99 -2.95
C SER A 65 10.93 15.20 -2.09
N ASP A 66 11.25 15.01 -0.82
CA ASP A 66 11.45 16.08 0.16
C ASP A 66 12.86 16.02 0.78
N ASP A 67 13.33 17.14 1.35
CA ASP A 67 14.54 17.16 2.17
C ASP A 67 14.36 16.24 3.40
N PRO A 68 15.27 15.29 3.66
CA PRO A 68 15.10 14.31 4.75
C PRO A 68 14.93 14.93 6.13
N LYS A 69 15.61 16.06 6.41
CA LYS A 69 15.51 16.74 7.71
C LYS A 69 14.17 17.45 7.86
N HIS A 70 13.73 18.13 6.81
CA HIS A 70 12.40 18.72 6.78
C HIS A 70 11.32 17.65 7.00
N LEU A 71 11.40 16.54 6.28
CA LEU A 71 10.46 15.43 6.41
C LEU A 71 10.44 14.84 7.82
N GLN A 72 11.62 14.63 8.43
CA GLN A 72 11.73 14.15 9.81
C GLN A 72 11.10 15.15 10.80
N SER A 73 11.29 16.45 10.60
CA SER A 73 10.64 17.48 11.43
C SER A 73 9.12 17.42 11.32
N VAL A 74 8.57 17.29 10.11
CA VAL A 74 7.12 17.20 9.87
C VAL A 74 6.54 15.96 10.54
N LEU A 75 7.15 14.79 10.34
CA LEU A 75 6.67 13.55 10.95
C LEU A 75 6.78 13.56 12.47
N SER A 76 7.84 14.15 13.02
CA SER A 76 7.99 14.33 14.46
C SER A 76 6.89 15.25 15.01
N GLU A 77 6.60 16.38 14.35
CA GLU A 77 5.48 17.24 14.75
C GLU A 77 4.14 16.50 14.74
N MET A 78 3.87 15.75 13.67
CA MET A 78 2.65 14.95 13.55
C MET A 78 2.53 13.85 14.61
N HIS A 79 3.63 13.19 14.97
CA HIS A 79 3.68 12.24 16.09
C HIS A 79 3.23 12.91 17.39
N GLY A 80 3.60 14.18 17.61
CA GLY A 80 3.19 14.97 18.77
C GLY A 80 1.68 15.16 18.90
N HIS A 81 0.92 15.17 17.80
CA HIS A 81 -0.54 15.29 17.82
C HIS A 81 -1.25 14.08 18.44
N TYR A 82 -0.58 12.93 18.51
CA TYR A 82 -1.14 11.70 19.10
C TYR A 82 -0.77 11.48 20.56
N ALA A 83 -0.14 12.45 21.22
CA ALA A 83 0.24 12.36 22.63
C ALA A 83 -0.94 11.92 23.52
N GLY A 84 -0.72 10.89 24.34
CA GLY A 84 -1.73 10.27 25.20
C GLY A 84 -2.48 9.10 24.55
N THR A 85 -2.35 8.90 23.24
CA THR A 85 -2.92 7.72 22.55
C THR A 85 -2.14 6.48 22.96
N LYS A 86 -2.84 5.43 23.42
CA LYS A 86 -2.19 4.16 23.78
C LYS A 86 -1.68 3.45 22.52
N PRO A 87 -0.57 2.68 22.60
CA PRO A 87 -0.04 1.95 21.44
C PRO A 87 -1.08 1.13 20.68
N LEU A 88 -1.87 0.32 21.39
CA LEU A 88 -2.94 -0.49 20.79
C LEU A 88 -4.01 0.35 20.06
N GLU A 89 -4.34 1.53 20.58
CA GLU A 89 -5.29 2.44 19.93
C GLU A 89 -4.68 3.08 18.67
N ALA A 90 -3.38 3.38 18.69
CA ALA A 90 -2.67 3.87 17.51
C ALA A 90 -2.62 2.81 16.40
N GLU A 91 -2.36 1.54 16.75
CA GLU A 91 -2.42 0.41 15.81
C GLU A 91 -3.83 0.25 15.21
N HIS A 92 -4.88 0.34 16.03
CA HIS A 92 -6.26 0.28 15.56
C HIS A 92 -6.60 1.41 14.58
N LYS A 93 -6.22 2.65 14.90
CA LYS A 93 -6.41 3.80 13.99
C LYS A 93 -5.64 3.62 12.69
N PHE A 94 -4.41 3.10 12.76
CA PHE A 94 -3.60 2.79 11.58
C PHE A 94 -4.33 1.81 10.65
N ILE A 95 -4.81 0.68 11.20
CA ILE A 95 -5.55 -0.32 10.43
C ILE A 95 -6.81 0.30 9.81
N GLN A 96 -7.56 1.11 10.56
CA GLN A 96 -8.79 1.75 10.08
C GLN A 96 -8.55 2.70 8.91
N ILE A 97 -7.44 3.45 8.91
CA ILE A 97 -7.06 4.29 7.77
C ILE A 97 -6.74 3.41 6.57
N CYS A 98 -5.92 2.37 6.74
CA CYS A 98 -5.58 1.45 5.66
C CYS A 98 -6.79 0.74 5.06
N GLN A 99 -7.78 0.34 5.87
CA GLN A 99 -9.02 -0.31 5.41
C GLN A 99 -9.87 0.53 4.46
N ARG A 100 -9.68 1.86 4.44
CA ARG A 100 -10.39 2.76 3.51
C ARG A 100 -9.82 2.69 2.10
N HIS A 101 -8.63 2.14 1.93
CA HIS A 101 -7.99 2.03 0.63
C HIS A 101 -8.55 0.86 -0.18
N ARG A 102 -8.71 1.08 -1.49
CA ARG A 102 -9.26 0.08 -2.41
C ARG A 102 -8.33 -1.13 -2.53
N ASP A 103 -7.03 -0.98 -2.37
CA ASP A 103 -6.05 -2.05 -2.43
C ASP A 103 -5.80 -2.72 -1.05
N PHE A 104 -6.62 -2.44 -0.04
CA PHE A 104 -6.52 -3.11 1.25
C PHE A 104 -6.72 -4.63 1.13
N GLY A 105 -5.74 -5.39 1.62
CA GLY A 105 -5.73 -6.85 1.53
C GLY A 105 -5.51 -7.39 0.11
N ALA A 106 -4.99 -6.56 -0.80
CA ALA A 106 -4.71 -6.97 -2.16
C ALA A 106 -3.46 -7.87 -2.26
N HIS A 107 -3.62 -9.00 -2.94
CA HIS A 107 -2.51 -9.76 -3.49
C HIS A 107 -2.25 -9.29 -4.92
N LEU A 108 -1.11 -8.63 -5.14
CA LEU A 108 -0.75 -8.01 -6.40
C LEU A 108 0.10 -8.93 -7.26
N HIS A 109 -0.29 -9.10 -8.52
CA HIS A 109 0.44 -9.89 -9.50
C HIS A 109 0.58 -9.11 -10.80
N ARG A 110 1.79 -9.09 -11.36
CA ARG A 110 2.02 -8.47 -12.67
C ARG A 110 1.48 -9.34 -13.78
N VAL A 111 0.78 -8.74 -14.74
CA VAL A 111 0.13 -9.41 -15.86
C VAL A 111 0.42 -8.68 -17.18
N PHE A 112 0.02 -9.31 -18.28
CA PHE A 112 -0.01 -8.72 -19.61
C PHE A 112 -1.42 -8.95 -20.18
N ARG A 113 -1.96 -7.98 -20.91
CA ARG A 113 -3.28 -8.12 -21.55
C ARG A 113 -3.22 -9.17 -22.65
N ASN A 114 -2.16 -9.13 -23.44
CA ASN A 114 -1.87 -10.08 -24.50
C ASN A 114 -0.53 -10.78 -24.24
N LYS A 115 -0.37 -11.99 -24.79
CA LYS A 115 0.91 -12.71 -24.69
C LYS A 115 2.01 -11.84 -25.33
N PRO A 116 3.09 -11.50 -24.62
CA PRO A 116 4.19 -10.75 -25.22
C PRO A 116 4.79 -11.54 -26.39
N THR A 117 4.76 -10.95 -27.58
CA THR A 117 5.29 -11.54 -28.82
C THR A 117 6.59 -10.84 -29.21
N GLY A 118 7.73 -11.32 -28.72
CA GLY A 118 9.03 -10.78 -29.13
C GLY A 118 10.25 -11.55 -28.58
N ASN A 119 11.31 -11.64 -29.41
CA ASN A 119 12.64 -12.16 -29.06
C ASN A 119 13.46 -11.17 -28.19
N HIS A 120 12.90 -10.01 -27.86
CA HIS A 120 13.44 -9.11 -26.85
C HIS A 120 12.97 -9.62 -25.49
N GLY A 121 13.93 -10.01 -24.63
CA GLY A 121 13.64 -10.56 -23.30
C GLY A 121 12.55 -9.77 -22.58
N ALA A 122 11.66 -10.50 -21.89
CA ALA A 122 10.44 -10.03 -21.24
C ALA A 122 10.45 -8.53 -20.88
N ALA A 123 10.00 -7.69 -21.82
CA ALA A 123 9.85 -6.27 -21.55
C ALA A 123 8.91 -6.14 -20.34
N PRO A 124 9.25 -5.33 -19.32
CA PRO A 124 8.46 -5.28 -18.10
C PRO A 124 7.09 -4.63 -18.27
N PHE A 125 6.80 -4.13 -19.47
CA PHE A 125 5.62 -3.35 -19.84
C PHE A 125 4.75 -4.09 -20.86
N ASP A 126 3.45 -3.85 -20.80
CA ASP A 126 2.49 -4.36 -21.76
C ASP A 126 2.75 -3.79 -23.17
N PRO A 127 2.81 -4.61 -24.22
CA PRO A 127 3.13 -4.14 -25.58
C PRO A 127 2.11 -3.14 -26.13
N ASP A 128 0.85 -3.22 -25.69
CA ASP A 128 -0.23 -2.41 -26.24
C ASP A 128 -0.32 -1.05 -25.52
N THR A 129 -0.08 -1.01 -24.20
CA THR A 129 -0.18 0.23 -23.42
C THR A 129 1.16 0.88 -23.10
N GLY A 130 2.27 0.14 -23.20
CA GLY A 130 3.59 0.60 -22.78
C GLY A 130 3.76 0.74 -21.26
N ALA A 131 2.78 0.30 -20.47
CA ALA A 131 2.77 0.39 -19.01
C ALA A 131 2.76 -0.99 -18.35
N ALA A 132 3.13 -1.07 -17.08
CA ALA A 132 3.02 -2.32 -16.33
C ALA A 132 1.57 -2.52 -15.87
N LEU A 133 1.00 -3.70 -16.15
CA LEU A 133 -0.35 -4.06 -15.73
C LEU A 133 -0.31 -4.99 -14.52
N TRP A 134 -1.27 -4.81 -13.62
CA TRP A 134 -1.37 -5.55 -12.37
C TRP A 134 -2.78 -6.06 -12.17
N ILE A 135 -2.92 -7.26 -11.61
CA ILE A 135 -4.17 -7.69 -10.96
C ILE A 135 -4.00 -7.64 -9.45
N ALA A 136 -5.02 -7.16 -8.76
CA ALA A 136 -5.14 -7.19 -7.31
C ALA A 136 -6.27 -8.16 -6.94
N ILE A 137 -5.93 -9.29 -6.31
CA ILE A 137 -6.91 -10.22 -5.77
C ILE A 137 -7.24 -9.79 -4.35
N MET A 138 -8.49 -9.45 -4.08
CA MET A 138 -8.95 -8.83 -2.82
C MET A 138 -10.17 -9.58 -2.26
N PRO A 139 -10.51 -9.40 -0.97
CA PRO A 139 -11.72 -10.01 -0.40
C PRO A 139 -13.04 -9.67 -1.12
N ARG A 140 -13.10 -8.55 -1.86
CA ARG A 140 -14.30 -8.12 -2.60
C ARG A 140 -14.33 -8.54 -4.07
N GLY A 141 -13.19 -8.85 -4.68
CA GLY A 141 -13.07 -9.04 -6.12
C GLY A 141 -11.65 -8.98 -6.64
N ILE A 142 -11.53 -8.87 -7.97
CA ILE A 142 -10.27 -8.65 -8.68
C ILE A 142 -10.27 -7.22 -9.26
N GLY A 143 -9.28 -6.41 -8.91
CA GLY A 143 -9.02 -5.14 -9.58
C GLY A 143 -7.94 -5.31 -10.64
N VAL A 144 -8.10 -4.67 -11.80
CA VAL A 144 -7.07 -4.56 -12.84
C VAL A 144 -6.53 -3.14 -12.81
N TYR A 145 -5.22 -3.00 -12.75
CA TYR A 145 -4.53 -1.72 -12.60
C TYR A 145 -3.48 -1.53 -13.69
N GLU A 146 -3.23 -0.26 -13.99
CA GLU A 146 -2.11 0.19 -14.81
C GLU A 146 -1.19 1.06 -13.97
N GLU A 147 0.11 0.84 -14.08
CA GLU A 147 1.12 1.62 -13.38
C GLU A 147 1.51 2.86 -14.21
N GLN A 148 1.21 4.03 -13.67
CA GLN A 148 1.61 5.33 -14.21
C GLN A 148 2.65 5.95 -13.26
N GLY A 149 3.92 5.92 -13.67
CA GLY A 149 5.03 6.28 -12.79
C GLY A 149 5.15 5.28 -11.64
N SER A 150 4.93 5.71 -10.40
CA SER A 150 4.95 4.85 -9.20
C SER A 150 3.54 4.59 -8.64
N VAL A 151 2.49 5.02 -9.34
CA VAL A 151 1.10 4.93 -8.86
C VAL A 151 0.34 3.93 -9.73
N ARG A 152 -0.42 3.05 -9.08
CA ARG A 152 -1.34 2.13 -9.75
C ARG A 152 -2.72 2.74 -9.85
N GLU A 153 -3.16 3.01 -11.07
CA GLU A 153 -4.52 3.46 -11.37
C GLU A 153 -5.44 2.28 -11.69
N LEU A 154 -6.64 2.28 -11.13
CA LEU A 154 -7.64 1.24 -11.35
C LEU A 154 -8.25 1.39 -12.75
N LEU A 155 -8.10 0.35 -13.59
CA LEU A 155 -8.71 0.28 -14.92
C LEU A 155 -10.08 -0.39 -14.91
N ALA A 156 -10.21 -1.49 -14.17
CA ALA A 156 -11.43 -2.29 -14.11
C ALA A 156 -11.53 -3.03 -12.76
N GLU A 157 -12.75 -3.35 -12.34
CA GLU A 157 -13.00 -4.12 -11.13
C GLU A 157 -14.04 -5.20 -11.42
N HIS A 158 -13.72 -6.43 -11.01
CA HIS A 158 -14.57 -7.61 -11.13
C HIS A 158 -14.94 -8.09 -9.73
N LEU A 159 -16.15 -7.78 -9.27
CA LEU A 159 -16.61 -8.19 -7.94
C LEU A 159 -16.91 -9.69 -7.90
N TRP A 160 -16.72 -10.31 -6.74
CA TRP A 160 -16.99 -11.74 -6.60
C TRP A 160 -18.44 -12.12 -6.87
N GLN A 161 -19.39 -11.27 -6.46
CA GLN A 161 -20.81 -11.47 -6.70
C GLN A 161 -21.17 -11.48 -8.20
N ASP A 162 -20.37 -10.80 -9.03
CA ASP A 162 -20.58 -10.66 -10.48
C ASP A 162 -19.62 -11.56 -11.28
N THR A 163 -18.84 -12.42 -10.60
CA THR A 163 -17.88 -13.33 -11.23
C THR A 163 -18.46 -14.74 -11.29
N GLN A 164 -18.71 -15.25 -12.50
CA GLN A 164 -19.22 -16.59 -12.72
C GLN A 164 -18.12 -17.65 -12.55
N THR A 165 -16.94 -17.43 -13.15
CA THR A 165 -15.84 -18.40 -13.11
C THR A 165 -14.48 -17.74 -13.30
N LEU A 166 -13.48 -18.26 -12.58
CA LEU A 166 -12.06 -17.96 -12.81
C LEU A 166 -11.40 -19.17 -13.48
N GLN A 167 -10.71 -18.95 -14.59
CA GLN A 167 -9.99 -20.00 -15.30
C GLN A 167 -8.52 -19.64 -15.44
N PHE A 168 -7.67 -20.67 -15.34
CA PHE A 168 -6.24 -20.53 -15.55
C PHE A 168 -5.73 -21.64 -16.47
N ASP A 169 -5.13 -21.25 -17.58
CA ASP A 169 -4.44 -22.15 -18.51
C ASP A 169 -3.00 -21.66 -18.72
N ARG A 170 -2.06 -22.32 -18.04
CA ARG A 170 -0.60 -22.07 -18.04
C ARG A 170 -0.16 -20.65 -17.67
N LYS A 171 -0.36 -19.67 -18.55
CA LYS A 171 -0.02 -18.26 -18.35
C LYS A 171 -1.19 -17.33 -18.66
N LYS A 172 -2.33 -17.89 -19.06
CA LYS A 172 -3.54 -17.16 -19.37
C LYS A 172 -4.49 -17.27 -18.19
N PHE A 173 -4.86 -16.13 -17.63
CA PHE A 173 -5.89 -16.01 -16.61
C PHE A 173 -7.12 -15.40 -17.25
N VAL A 174 -8.30 -15.98 -17.02
CA VAL A 174 -9.57 -15.52 -17.60
C VAL A 174 -10.60 -15.34 -16.49
N ILE A 175 -11.25 -14.18 -16.50
CA ILE A 175 -12.36 -13.84 -15.61
C ILE A 175 -13.63 -13.84 -16.46
N ILE A 176 -14.60 -14.67 -16.10
CA ILE A 176 -15.91 -14.72 -16.74
C ILE A 176 -16.91 -14.07 -15.78
N ALA A 177 -17.53 -12.98 -16.21
CA ALA A 177 -18.55 -12.27 -15.44
C ALA A 177 -19.95 -12.85 -15.72
N VAL A 178 -20.86 -12.66 -14.78
CA VAL A 178 -22.29 -12.95 -14.98
C VAL A 178 -22.86 -11.88 -15.93
N GLU A 179 -23.64 -12.30 -16.93
CA GLU A 179 -24.38 -11.41 -17.84
C GLU A 179 -25.54 -10.69 -17.15
#